data_AF-A0A6B2LSF7-F1
#
_entry.id   AF-A0A6B2LSF7-F1
#
_cell.length_a   1.000
_cell.length_b   1.000
_cell.length_c   1.000
_cell.angle_alpha   90.00
_cell.angle_beta   90.00
_cell.angle_gamma   90.00
#
_symmetry.space_group_name_H-M   'P 1'
#
loop_
_entity.id
_entity.type
_entity.pdbx_description
1 polymer ?
#
loop_
_entity_poly.entity_id
_entity_poly.type
_entity_poly.pdbx_seq_one_letter_code
_entity_poly.pdbx_strand_id
1 'polypeptide(L)'
;MEGLFRISGSQVVLNRLYPTFAHPEQVNLDNENCHDVASTFKHWLKHLNPPLIPFEYFEGTMQMLKDYEETKEVSLLKDFVLKLPKDHFVAFHKILRLLKVLSENS
;
A
#
# COMPACT_ATOMS: atom_id res chain seq x y z
N MET A 1 -4.76 14.80 12.42
CA MET A 1 -4.78 13.35 12.66
C MET A 1 -3.34 12.90 12.77
N GLU A 2 -2.94 12.33 13.90
CA GLU A 2 -1.52 11.99 14.14
C GLU A 2 -1.29 10.50 13.99
N GLY A 3 -0.14 10.10 13.41
CA GLY A 3 0.29 8.70 13.41
C GLY A 3 -0.58 7.76 12.57
N LEU A 4 -1.21 8.24 11.49
CA LEU A 4 -1.90 7.37 10.52
C LEU A 4 -0.92 6.31 9.98
N PHE A 5 -1.38 5.07 9.82
CA PHE A 5 -0.57 3.87 9.54
C PHE A 5 0.43 3.43 10.63
N ARG A 6 0.80 4.29 11.59
CA ARG A 6 1.63 3.93 12.76
C ARG A 6 0.79 3.41 13.93
N ILE A 7 -0.29 4.11 14.27
CA ILE A 7 -1.24 3.72 15.30
C ILE A 7 -2.18 2.65 14.72
N SER A 8 -2.31 1.53 15.43
CA SER A 8 -3.22 0.45 15.07
C SER A 8 -4.66 0.81 15.43
N GLY A 9 -5.58 0.62 14.48
CA GLY A 9 -7.01 0.59 14.75
C GLY A 9 -7.51 -0.68 15.46
N SER A 10 -8.81 -0.70 15.73
CA SER A 10 -9.57 -1.77 16.38
C SER A 10 -9.62 -3.05 15.55
N GLN A 11 -9.27 -4.17 16.18
CA GLN A 11 -9.39 -5.50 15.56
C GLN A 11 -10.85 -5.87 15.28
N VAL A 12 -11.80 -5.41 16.10
CA VAL A 12 -13.24 -5.64 15.90
C VAL A 12 -13.71 -4.98 14.62
N VAL A 13 -13.30 -3.73 14.39
CA VAL A 13 -13.66 -2.99 13.16
C VAL A 13 -12.96 -3.60 11.95
N LEU A 14 -11.68 -3.98 12.06
CA LEU A 14 -10.96 -4.68 10.99
C LEU A 14 -11.71 -5.95 10.55
N ASN A 15 -12.10 -6.80 11.50
CA ASN A 15 -12.81 -8.06 11.20
C ASN A 15 -14.19 -7.81 10.56
N ARG A 16 -14.84 -6.68 10.86
CA ARG A 16 -16.11 -6.27 10.23
C ARG A 16 -15.90 -5.70 8.83
N LEU A 17 -14.93 -4.81 8.66
CA LEU A 17 -14.74 -4.01 7.45
C LEU A 17 -14.00 -4.79 6.35
N TYR A 18 -12.99 -5.58 6.70
CA TYR A 18 -12.18 -6.30 5.72
C TYR A 18 -12.99 -7.21 4.78
N PRO A 19 -13.96 -8.02 5.23
CA PRO A 19 -14.77 -8.86 4.33
C PRO A 19 -15.54 -8.06 3.27
N THR A 20 -15.93 -6.81 3.58
CA THR A 20 -16.66 -5.95 2.63
C THR A 20 -15.79 -5.52 1.45
N PHE A 21 -14.46 -5.59 1.55
CA PHE A 21 -13.59 -5.16 0.45
C PHE A 21 -13.65 -6.08 -0.77
N ALA A 22 -14.15 -7.31 -0.62
CA ALA A 22 -14.47 -8.19 -1.75
C ALA A 22 -15.65 -7.68 -2.58
N HIS A 23 -16.47 -6.80 -2.00
CA HIS A 23 -17.70 -6.26 -2.54
C HIS A 23 -17.69 -4.73 -2.38
N PRO A 24 -16.97 -3.99 -3.26
CA PRO A 24 -16.78 -2.54 -3.13
C PRO A 24 -18.06 -1.74 -2.91
N GLU A 25 -19.20 -2.22 -3.41
CA GLU A 25 -20.53 -1.64 -3.21
C GLU A 25 -21.06 -1.71 -1.77
N GLN A 26 -20.50 -2.59 -0.94
CA GLN A 26 -20.87 -2.79 0.47
C GLN A 26 -19.95 -2.01 1.44
N VAL A 27 -18.87 -1.42 0.93
CA VAL A 27 -17.91 -0.69 1.75
C VAL A 27 -18.53 0.65 2.16
N ASN A 28 -18.74 0.84 3.46
CA ASN A 28 -19.17 2.12 4.04
C ASN A 28 -18.12 2.60 5.05
N LEU A 29 -17.59 3.81 4.84
CA LEU A 29 -16.52 4.39 5.66
C LEU A 29 -16.94 5.65 6.42
N ASP A 30 -18.18 6.13 6.25
CA ASP A 30 -18.61 7.48 6.68
C ASP A 30 -18.45 7.72 8.18
N ASN A 31 -18.59 6.67 8.99
CA ASN A 31 -18.48 6.73 10.45
C ASN A 31 -17.29 5.95 11.01
N GLU A 32 -16.36 5.51 10.15
CA GLU A 32 -15.22 4.71 10.58
C GLU A 32 -14.07 5.58 11.09
N ASN A 33 -13.39 5.13 12.14
CA ASN A 33 -12.17 5.79 12.59
C ASN A 33 -11.07 5.59 11.54
N CYS A 34 -10.35 6.65 11.21
CA CYS A 34 -9.24 6.63 10.27
C CYS A 34 -8.15 5.57 10.55
N HIS A 35 -7.86 5.26 11.82
CA HIS A 35 -6.90 4.23 12.20
C HIS A 35 -7.45 2.83 11.91
N ASP A 36 -8.76 2.64 12.02
CA ASP A 36 -9.45 1.40 11.67
C ASP A 36 -9.43 1.20 10.16
N VAL A 37 -9.74 2.25 9.39
CA VAL A 37 -9.66 2.23 7.92
C VAL A 37 -8.23 1.96 7.47
N ALA A 38 -7.24 2.65 8.04
CA ALA A 38 -5.83 2.45 7.70
C ALA A 38 -5.31 1.05 8.06
N SER A 39 -5.69 0.52 9.23
CA SER A 39 -5.39 -0.86 9.63
C SER A 39 -6.01 -1.87 8.67
N THR A 40 -7.27 -1.68 8.31
CA THR A 40 -7.99 -2.56 7.38
C THR A 40 -7.38 -2.50 5.98
N PHE A 41 -7.02 -1.31 5.50
CA PHE A 41 -6.34 -1.14 4.23
C PHE A 41 -4.97 -1.84 4.19
N LYS A 42 -4.15 -1.70 5.23
CA LYS A 42 -2.89 -2.46 5.36
C LYS A 42 -3.12 -3.96 5.38
N HIS A 43 -4.15 -4.40 6.10
CA HIS A 43 -4.52 -5.81 6.16
C HIS A 43 -4.90 -6.33 4.77
N TRP A 44 -5.72 -5.60 4.01
CA TRP A 44 -6.08 -5.95 2.64
C TRP A 44 -4.86 -6.05 1.72
N LEU A 45 -3.95 -5.07 1.74
CA LEU A 45 -2.72 -5.10 0.95
C LEU A 45 -1.87 -6.34 1.22
N LYS A 46 -1.79 -6.77 2.49
CA LYS A 46 -1.03 -7.96 2.90
C LYS A 46 -1.64 -9.27 2.40
N HIS A 47 -2.95 -9.31 2.14
CA HIS A 47 -3.68 -10.51 1.71
C HIS A 47 -3.97 -10.53 0.21
N LEU A 48 -3.48 -9.55 -0.55
CA LEU A 48 -3.57 -9.58 -2.01
C LEU A 48 -2.88 -10.84 -2.57
N ASN A 49 -3.55 -11.49 -3.53
CA ASN A 49 -3.00 -12.59 -4.31
C ASN A 49 -3.24 -12.34 -5.81
N PRO A 50 -2.20 -12.05 -6.60
CA PRO A 50 -0.81 -11.87 -6.20
C PRO A 50 -0.60 -10.60 -5.34
N PRO A 51 0.50 -10.49 -4.58
CA PRO A 51 0.82 -9.29 -3.80
C PRO A 51 0.96 -8.05 -4.68
N LEU A 52 0.88 -6.85 -4.07
CA LEU A 52 0.94 -5.57 -4.77
C LEU A 52 2.17 -5.44 -5.68
N ILE A 53 3.33 -5.88 -5.22
CA ILE A 53 4.47 -6.18 -6.08
C ILE A 53 4.42 -7.69 -6.29
N PRO A 54 4.22 -8.21 -7.52
CA PRO A 54 4.12 -9.65 -7.73
C PRO A 54 5.42 -10.37 -7.37
N PHE A 55 5.32 -11.65 -6.98
CA PHE A 55 6.45 -12.44 -6.48
C PHE A 55 7.58 -12.55 -7.49
N GLU A 56 7.28 -12.62 -8.79
CA GLU A 56 8.29 -12.70 -9.85
C GLU A 56 9.18 -11.46 -9.95
N TYR A 57 8.77 -10.33 -9.35
CA TYR A 57 9.56 -9.09 -9.30
C TYR A 57 10.38 -8.96 -8.01
N PHE A 58 10.22 -9.83 -7.01
CA PHE A 58 10.83 -9.66 -5.69
C PHE A 58 12.36 -9.65 -5.72
N GLU A 59 13.00 -10.62 -6.36
CA GLU A 59 14.46 -10.68 -6.44
C GLU A 59 15.04 -9.45 -7.14
N GLY A 60 14.44 -9.07 -8.27
CA GLY A 60 14.81 -7.86 -9.01
C GLY A 60 14.59 -6.59 -8.19
N THR A 61 13.53 -6.52 -7.38
CA THR A 61 13.27 -5.40 -6.47
C THR A 61 14.37 -5.31 -5.41
N MET A 62 14.73 -6.44 -4.79
CA MET A 62 15.75 -6.46 -3.73
C MET A 62 17.13 -6.07 -4.26
N GLN A 63 17.49 -6.51 -5.46
CA GLN A 63 18.75 -6.09 -6.09
C GLN A 63 18.71 -4.59 -6.42
N MET A 64 17.65 -4.12 -7.06
CA MET A 64 17.49 -2.69 -7.39
C MET A 64 17.54 -1.80 -6.13
N LEU A 65 16.95 -2.23 -5.01
CA LEU A 65 17.02 -1.47 -3.75
C LEU A 65 18.44 -1.37 -3.19
N LYS A 66 19.26 -2.43 -3.32
CA LYS A 66 20.68 -2.38 -2.95
C LYS A 66 21.45 -1.42 -3.85
N ASP A 67 21.25 -1.53 -5.17
CA ASP A 67 21.91 -0.65 -6.15
C ASP A 67 21.51 0.82 -5.90
N TYR A 68 20.24 1.09 -5.58
CA TYR A 68 19.77 2.41 -5.20
C TYR A 68 20.40 2.89 -3.88
N GLU A 69 20.58 2.02 -2.89
CA GLU A 69 21.19 2.40 -1.63
C GLU A 69 22.65 2.86 -1.82
N GLU A 70 23.38 2.22 -2.72
CA GLU A 70 24.78 2.55 -3.05
C GLU A 70 24.89 3.80 -3.95
N THR A 71 24.08 3.87 -5.01
CA THR A 71 24.20 4.90 -6.06
C THR A 71 23.36 6.15 -5.81
N LYS A 72 22.28 6.01 -5.03
CA LYS A 72 21.19 6.99 -4.89
C LYS A 72 20.54 7.39 -6.23
N GLU A 73 20.64 6.56 -7.27
CA GLU A 73 20.12 6.86 -8.59
C GLU A 73 18.60 6.60 -8.67
N VAL A 74 17.81 7.67 -8.71
CA VAL A 74 16.33 7.59 -8.71
C VAL A 74 15.76 6.92 -9.98
N SER A 75 16.52 6.92 -11.09
CA SER A 75 16.12 6.25 -12.34
C SER A 75 15.86 4.75 -12.12
N LEU A 76 16.64 4.09 -11.25
CA LEU A 76 16.51 2.67 -10.91
C LEU A 76 15.12 2.33 -10.36
N LEU A 77 14.63 3.18 -9.44
CA LEU A 77 13.29 3.05 -8.87
C LEU A 77 12.21 3.28 -9.93
N LYS A 78 12.40 4.29 -10.79
CA LYS A 78 11.45 4.63 -11.86
C LYS A 78 11.32 3.48 -12.87
N ASP A 79 12.45 2.94 -13.31
CA ASP A 79 12.50 1.85 -14.29
C ASP A 79 11.89 0.57 -13.73
N PHE A 80 12.10 0.29 -12.44
CA PHE A 80 11.42 -0.80 -11.76
C PHE A 80 9.90 -0.63 -11.76
N VAL A 81 9.41 0.53 -11.32
CA VAL A 81 7.97 0.79 -11.24
C VAL A 81 7.31 0.68 -12.61
N LEU A 82 7.98 1.14 -13.68
CA LEU A 82 7.48 1.03 -15.06
C LEU A 82 7.43 -0.41 -15.60
N LYS A 83 8.12 -1.37 -14.99
CA LYS A 83 8.10 -2.79 -15.37
C LYS A 83 6.95 -3.57 -14.73
N LEU A 84 6.27 -3.00 -13.73
CA LEU A 84 5.13 -3.65 -13.08
C LEU A 84 3.97 -3.83 -14.07
N PRO A 85 3.17 -4.91 -13.96
CA PRO A 85 1.94 -5.05 -14.74
C PRO A 85 1.03 -3.84 -14.52
N LYS A 86 0.25 -3.47 -15.54
CA LYS A 86 -0.55 -2.23 -15.56
C LYS A 86 -1.36 -1.99 -14.28
N ASP A 87 -2.09 -3.01 -13.82
CA ASP A 87 -2.97 -2.89 -12.65
C ASP A 87 -2.17 -2.73 -11.35
N HIS A 88 -1.06 -3.45 -11.23
CA HIS A 88 -0.11 -3.32 -10.12
C HIS A 88 0.55 -1.94 -10.10
N PHE A 89 0.98 -1.44 -11.27
CA PHE A 89 1.51 -0.08 -11.41
C PHE A 89 0.49 0.97 -10.96
N VAL A 90 -0.76 0.88 -11.43
CA VAL A 90 -1.81 1.84 -11.05
C VAL A 90 -2.06 1.81 -9.54
N ALA A 91 -2.18 0.63 -8.94
CA ALA A 91 -2.38 0.49 -7.50
C ALA A 91 -1.20 1.04 -6.70
N PHE A 92 0.03 0.64 -7.07
CA PHE A 92 1.26 1.08 -6.43
C PHE A 92 1.42 2.61 -6.50
N HIS A 93 1.19 3.20 -7.67
CA HIS A 93 1.24 4.66 -7.86
C HIS A 93 0.21 5.40 -6.99
N LYS A 94 -1.03 4.89 -6.88
CA LYS A 94 -2.05 5.48 -5.99
C LYS A 94 -1.62 5.43 -4.52
N ILE A 95 -1.04 4.32 -4.09
CA ILE A 95 -0.53 4.16 -2.71
C ILE A 95 0.63 5.11 -2.45
N LEU A 96 1.61 5.19 -3.35
CA LEU A 96 2.73 6.14 -3.21
C LEU A 96 2.25 7.59 -3.14
N ARG A 97 1.24 7.95 -3.95
CA ARG A 97 0.65 9.31 -3.89
C ARG A 97 0.00 9.58 -2.54
N LEU A 98 -0.75 8.61 -1.99
CA LEU A 98 -1.33 8.72 -0.65
C LEU A 98 -0.23 8.90 0.41
N LEU A 99 0.79 8.04 0.39
CA LEU A 99 1.90 8.10 1.35
C LEU A 99 2.67 9.42 1.25
N LYS A 100 2.86 9.95 0.04
CA LYS A 100 3.46 11.27 -0.17
C LYS A 100 2.63 12.37 0.52
N VAL A 101 1.33 12.42 0.25
CA VAL A 101 0.43 13.40 0.89
C VAL A 101 0.53 13.30 2.41
N LEU A 102 0.53 12.07 2.96
CA LEU A 102 0.66 11.90 4.40
C LEU A 102 2.02 12.36 4.93
N SER A 103 3.11 12.09 4.22
CA SER A 103 4.44 12.52 4.64
C SER A 103 4.61 14.05 4.66
N GLU A 104 3.90 14.77 3.78
CA GLU A 104 3.90 16.24 3.71
C GLU A 104 3.01 16.89 4.76
N ASN A 105 2.08 16.13 5.35
CA ASN A 105 1.09 16.61 6.34
C ASN A 105 1.29 15.98 7.73
N SER A 106 2.46 15.35 7.98
CA SER A 106 2.83 14.72 9.25
C SER A 106 3.68 15.62 10.15
#